data_AF-A0A353EWA4-F1
#
_entry.id   AF-A0A353EWA4-F1
#
_cell.length_a   1.000
_cell.length_b   1.000
_cell.length_c   1.000
_cell.angle_alpha   90.00
_cell.angle_beta   90.00
_cell.angle_gamma   90.00
#
_symmetry.space_group_name_H-M   'P 1'
#
loop_
_entity.id
_entity.type
_entity.pdbx_description
1 polymer ?
#
loop_
_entity_poly.entity_id
_entity_poly.type
_entity_poly.pdbx_seq_one_letter_code
_entity_poly.pdbx_strand_id
1 'polypeptide(L)'
;MTEAITRLDFSVLYWIQDHLRCGFLDFLMPKITFLGNAGLIWLLAAAILILTPKYRRVGIFLLAGLAAGVLVGNVAMKHLFARPRPCWLDPSIRL
;
A
#
# COMPACT_ATOMS: atom_id res chain seq x y z
N MET A 1 -25.36 -7.48 -5.31
CA MET A 1 -24.15 -8.24 -4.90
C MET A 1 -23.02 -7.33 -4.44
N THR A 2 -22.70 -6.24 -5.14
CA THR A 2 -21.66 -5.26 -4.74
C THR A 2 -21.94 -4.60 -3.39
N GLU A 3 -23.20 -4.30 -3.07
CA GLU A 3 -23.55 -3.66 -1.79
C GLU A 3 -23.24 -4.51 -0.55
N ALA A 4 -23.39 -5.83 -0.64
CA ALA A 4 -23.07 -6.72 0.47
C ALA A 4 -21.56 -6.72 0.78
N ILE A 5 -20.74 -6.72 -0.27
CA ILE A 5 -19.27 -6.63 -0.15
C ILE A 5 -18.88 -5.26 0.42
N THR A 6 -19.47 -4.18 -0.08
CA THR A 6 -19.20 -2.83 0.44
C THR A 6 -19.60 -2.69 1.91
N ARG A 7 -20.74 -3.25 2.33
CA ARG A 7 -21.15 -3.24 3.75
C ARG A 7 -20.17 -4.01 4.64
N LEU A 8 -19.69 -5.17 4.18
CA LEU A 8 -18.67 -5.93 4.90
C LEU A 8 -17.35 -5.15 4.99
N ASP A 9 -16.90 -4.53 3.89
CA ASP A 9 -15.70 -3.67 3.87
C ASP A 9 -15.77 -2.57 4.94
N PHE A 10 -16.89 -1.83 5.00
CA PHE A 10 -17.08 -0.77 6.00
C PHE A 10 -17.20 -1.31 7.42
N SER A 11 -17.88 -2.44 7.62
CA SER A 11 -17.98 -3.07 8.95
C SER A 11 -16.60 -3.46 9.49
N VAL A 12 -15.73 -4.01 8.65
CA VAL A 12 -14.35 -4.34 9.04
C VAL A 12 -13.54 -3.07 9.30
N LEU A 13 -13.71 -2.04 8.47
CA LEU A 13 -13.02 -0.77 8.63
C LEU A 13 -13.33 -0.09 9.97
N TYR A 14 -14.61 0.02 10.33
CA TYR A 14 -15.00 0.61 11.62
C TYR A 14 -14.57 -0.24 12.81
N TRP A 15 -14.61 -1.57 12.69
CA TRP A 15 -14.10 -2.44 13.74
C TRP A 15 -12.60 -2.20 14.01
N ILE A 16 -11.79 -2.06 12.97
CA ILE A 16 -10.36 -1.69 13.08
C ILE A 16 -10.22 -0.31 13.75
N GLN A 17 -11.02 0.67 13.33
CA GLN A 17 -10.97 2.02 13.88
C GLN A 17 -11.31 2.07 15.37
N ASP A 18 -12.32 1.31 15.81
CA ASP A 18 -12.79 1.35 17.20
C ASP A 18 -11.91 0.54 18.16
N HIS A 19 -11.26 -0.54 17.68
CA HIS A 19 -10.51 -1.46 18.54
C HIS A 19 -8.99 -1.33 18.43
N LEU A 20 -8.46 -0.93 17.28
CA LEU A 20 -7.01 -0.87 17.03
C LEU A 20 -6.46 0.56 17.01
N ARG A 21 -7.31 1.59 16.95
CA ARG A 21 -6.82 2.98 17.02
C ARG A 21 -6.36 3.30 18.43
N CYS A 22 -5.09 3.67 18.57
CA CYS A 22 -4.54 4.17 19.83
C CYS A 22 -3.39 5.16 19.53
N GLY A 23 -3.08 6.06 20.47
CA GLY A 23 -2.06 7.09 20.27
C GLY A 23 -0.66 6.55 19.93
N PHE A 24 -0.34 5.33 20.36
CA PHE A 24 0.90 4.65 20.00
C PHE A 24 0.91 4.21 18.53
N LEU A 25 -0.16 3.57 18.06
CA LEU A 25 -0.28 3.11 16.67
C LEU A 25 -0.43 4.28 15.70
N ASP A 26 -1.09 5.37 16.12
CA ASP A 26 -1.20 6.60 15.33
C ASP A 26 0.17 7.25 15.08
N PHE A 27 1.15 7.07 15.98
CA PHE A 27 2.53 7.51 15.77
C PHE A 27 3.37 6.51 14.97
N LEU A 28 3.18 5.22 15.19
CA LEU A 28 3.99 4.17 14.58
C LEU A 28 3.61 3.91 13.11
N MET A 29 2.32 3.85 12.80
CA MET A 29 1.85 3.49 11.45
C MET A 29 2.34 4.43 10.35
N PRO A 30 2.26 5.77 10.50
CA PRO A 30 2.75 6.68 9.46
C PRO A 30 4.24 6.49 9.16
N LYS A 31 5.05 6.14 10.17
CA LYS A 31 6.48 5.87 9.98
C LYS A 31 6.70 4.61 9.15
N ILE A 32 5.99 3.53 9.47
CA ILE A 32 6.06 2.29 8.69
C ILE A 32 5.61 2.54 7.25
N THR A 33 4.50 3.27 7.06
CA THR A 33 4.02 3.65 5.73
C THR A 33 5.03 4.51 4.97
N PHE A 34 5.73 5.41 5.66
CA PHE A 34 6.77 6.23 5.05
C PHE A 34 7.93 5.38 4.51
N LEU A 35 8.40 4.36 5.24
CA LEU A 35 9.43 3.47 4.72
C LEU A 35 8.94 2.69 3.48
N GLY A 36 7.66 2.30 3.47
CA GLY A 36 7.03 1.65 2.31
C GLY A 36 6.72 2.60 1.14
N ASN A 37 6.82 3.91 1.33
CA ASN A 37 6.40 4.90 0.34
C ASN A 37 7.25 4.79 -0.92
N ALA A 38 6.60 4.80 -2.09
CA ALA A 38 7.21 4.53 -3.40
C ALA A 38 8.01 3.20 -3.50
N GLY A 39 7.89 2.28 -2.53
CA GLY A 39 8.69 1.06 -2.50
C GLY A 39 10.16 1.28 -2.13
N LEU A 40 10.48 2.34 -1.38
CA LEU A 40 11.85 2.74 -1.04
C LEU A 40 12.68 1.60 -0.42
N ILE A 41 12.11 0.84 0.52
CA ILE A 41 12.78 -0.34 1.11
C ILE A 41 13.23 -1.32 0.02
N TRP A 42 12.35 -1.61 -0.94
CA TRP A 42 12.62 -2.58 -1.99
C TRP A 42 13.61 -2.06 -3.01
N LEU A 43 13.58 -0.77 -3.32
CA LEU A 43 14.60 -0.12 -4.16
C LEU A 43 15.98 -0.19 -3.52
N LEU A 44 16.09 0.06 -2.22
CA LEU A 44 17.35 -0.07 -1.47
C LEU A 44 17.84 -1.52 -1.46
N ALA A 45 16.94 -2.49 -1.22
CA ALA A 45 17.28 -3.90 -1.27
C ALA A 45 17.77 -4.31 -2.67
N ALA A 46 17.12 -3.83 -3.73
CA ALA A 46 17.54 -4.08 -5.10
C ALA A 46 18.93 -3.51 -5.39
N ALA A 47 19.21 -2.28 -4.93
CA ALA A 47 20.50 -1.64 -5.10
C ALA A 47 21.62 -2.45 -4.42
N ILE A 48 21.43 -2.90 -3.18
CA ILE A 48 22.40 -3.73 -2.45
C ILE A 48 22.64 -5.07 -3.18
N LEU A 49 21.59 -5.71 -3.69
CA LEU A 49 21.69 -6.96 -4.45
C LEU A 49 22.44 -6.80 -5.77
N ILE A 50 22.31 -5.65 -6.44
CA ILE A 50 23.03 -5.34 -7.69
C ILE A 50 24.51 -5.04 -7.43
N LEU A 51 24.82 -4.36 -6.32
CA LEU A 51 26.21 -4.13 -5.91
C LEU A 51 26.94 -5.45 -5.59
N THR A 52 26.20 -6.46 -5.11
CA THR A 52 26.77 -7.78 -4.80
C THR A 52 26.88 -8.64 -6.06
N PRO A 53 28.09 -8.99 -6.54
CA PRO A 53 28.27 -9.63 -7.85
C PRO A 53 27.56 -10.99 -7.99
N LYS A 54 27.38 -11.71 -6.88
CA LYS A 54 26.68 -12.99 -6.81
C LYS A 54 25.17 -12.89 -7.07
N TYR A 55 24.54 -11.74 -6.80
CA TYR A 55 23.08 -11.57 -6.79
C TYR A 55 22.55 -10.55 -7.80
N ARG A 56 23.41 -10.05 -8.71
CA ARG A 56 23.05 -9.03 -9.71
C ARG A 56 21.77 -9.34 -10.50
N ARG A 57 21.62 -10.58 -10.97
CA ARG A 57 20.43 -11.01 -11.72
C ARG A 57 19.16 -10.91 -10.85
N VAL A 58 19.25 -11.31 -9.59
CA VAL A 58 18.13 -11.26 -8.63
C VAL A 58 17.72 -9.81 -8.37
N GLY A 59 18.68 -8.91 -8.18
CA GLY A 59 18.39 -7.47 -8.01
C GLY A 59 17.70 -6.84 -9.22
N ILE A 60 18.10 -7.22 -10.45
CA ILE A 60 17.44 -6.76 -11.68
C ILE A 60 16.01 -7.30 -11.78
N PHE A 61 15.78 -8.58 -11.47
CA PHE A 61 14.43 -9.15 -11.46
C PHE A 61 13.53 -8.48 -10.41
N LEU A 62 14.08 -8.13 -9.24
CA LEU A 62 13.35 -7.41 -8.20
C LEU A 62 12.93 -6.01 -8.67
N LEU A 63 13.83 -5.27 -9.34
CA LEU A 63 13.48 -3.98 -9.97
C LEU A 63 12.43 -4.13 -11.07
N ALA A 64 12.55 -5.15 -11.92
CA ALA A 64 11.58 -5.41 -12.98
C ALA A 64 10.19 -5.73 -12.40
N GLY A 65 10.13 -6.52 -11.33
CA GLY A 65 8.90 -6.82 -10.61
C GLY A 65 8.25 -5.59 -9.98
N LEU A 66 9.06 -4.72 -9.35
CA LEU A 66 8.58 -3.44 -8.82
C LEU A 66 8.00 -2.55 -9.93
N ALA A 67 8.72 -2.44 -11.06
CA ALA A 67 8.27 -1.64 -12.21
C ALA A 67 6.94 -2.19 -12.78
N ALA A 68 6.84 -3.51 -12.96
CA ALA A 68 5.62 -4.16 -13.42
C ALA A 68 4.46 -3.94 -12.43
N GLY A 69 4.71 -4.04 -11.12
CA GLY A 69 3.71 -3.78 -10.09
C GLY A 69 3.19 -2.33 -10.10
N VAL A 70 4.07 -1.36 -10.33
CA VAL A 70 3.67 0.05 -10.48
C VAL A 70 2.86 0.25 -11.76
N LEU A 71 3.29 -0.31 -12.89
CA LEU A 71 2.58 -0.17 -14.16
C LEU A 71 1.19 -0.82 -14.11
N VAL A 72 1.11 -2.07 -13.66
CA VAL A 72 -0.17 -2.80 -13.61
C VAL A 72 -1.06 -2.25 -12.50
N GLY A 73 -0.54 -2.11 -11.28
CA GLY A 73 -1.33 -1.71 -10.12
C GLY A 73 -1.67 -0.22 -10.12
N ASN A 74 -0.65 0.64 -10.20
CA ASN A 74 -0.85 2.08 -10.04
C ASN A 74 -1.34 2.78 -11.31
N VAL A 75 -0.91 2.32 -12.50
CA VAL A 75 -1.33 2.94 -13.76
C VAL A 75 -2.56 2.22 -14.31
N ALA A 76 -2.48 0.93 -14.63
CA ALA A 76 -3.62 0.27 -15.27
C ALA A 76 -4.84 0.14 -14.33
N MET A 77 -4.69 -0.54 -13.19
CA MET A 77 -5.84 -0.88 -12.34
C MET A 77 -6.48 0.33 -11.68
N LYS A 78 -5.69 1.28 -11.15
CA LYS A 78 -6.26 2.48 -10.51
C LYS A 78 -7.06 3.33 -11.49
N HIS A 79 -6.58 3.50 -12.73
CA HIS A 79 -7.31 4.25 -13.75
C HIS A 79 -8.52 3.49 -14.29
N LEU A 80 -8.45 2.16 -14.39
CA LEU A 80 -9.56 1.36 -14.90
C LEU A 80 -10.76 1.30 -13.94
N PHE A 81 -10.51 1.12 -12.64
CA PHE A 81 -11.59 0.92 -11.66
C PHE A 81 -12.03 2.21 -10.94
N ALA A 82 -11.16 3.22 -10.85
CA ALA A 82 -11.45 4.53 -10.26
C ALA A 82 -12.26 4.49 -8.94
N ARG A 83 -12.03 3.48 -8.08
CA ARG A 83 -12.80 3.28 -6.85
C ARG A 83 -12.57 4.45 -5.87
N PRO A 84 -13.63 5.07 -5.32
CA PRO A 84 -13.49 6.12 -4.32
C PRO A 84 -12.89 5.60 -3.01
N ARG A 85 -12.15 6.46 -2.30
CA ARG A 85 -11.62 6.16 -0.97
C ARG A 85 -12.74 6.26 0.08
N PRO A 86 -12.75 5.40 1.11
CA PRO A 86 -13.79 5.42 2.14
C PRO A 86 -13.84 6.75 2.90
N CYS A 87 -12.71 7.43 3.11
CA CYS A 87 -12.65 8.75 3.74
C CYS A 87 -13.30 9.90 2.94
N TRP A 88 -13.62 9.69 1.67
CA TRP A 88 -14.41 10.66 0.88
C TRP A 88 -15.91 10.38 0.94
N LEU A 89 -16.27 9.15 1.28
CA LEU A 89 -17.65 8.69 1.33
C LEU A 89 -18.29 8.94 2.70
N ASP A 90 -17.47 8.91 3.76
CA ASP A 90 -17.91 9.18 5.13
C ASP A 90 -17.49 10.60 5.59
N PRO A 91 -18.45 11.55 5.71
CA PRO A 91 -18.17 12.90 6.16
C PRO A 91 -17.85 13.02 7.66
N SER A 92 -18.01 11.95 8.45
CA SER A 92 -17.70 11.95 9.89
C SER A 92 -16.19 11.94 10.17
N ILE A 93 -15.38 11.52 9.19
CA ILE A 93 -13.92 11.42 9.31
C ILE A 93 -13.28 12.72 8.82
N ARG A 94 -12.71 13.50 9.74
CA ARG A 94 -11.88 14.67 9.40
C ARG A 94 -10.45 14.22 9.09
N LEU A 95 -9.95 14.61 7.91
CA LEU A 95 -8.57 14.42 7.45
C LEU A 95 -7.59 15.33 8.19
#